data_AF-A0A551YYU4-F1
#
_entry.id   AF-A0A551YYU4-F1
#
_cell.length_a   1.000
_cell.length_b   1.000
_cell.length_c   1.000
_cell.angle_alpha   90.00
_cell.angle_beta   90.00
_cell.angle_gamma   90.00
#
_symmetry.space_group_name_H-M   'P 1'
#
loop_
_entity.id
_entity.type
_entity.pdbx_description
1 polymer ?
#
loop_
_entity_poly.entity_id
_entity_poly.type
_entity_poly.pdbx_seq_one_letter_code
_entity_poly.pdbx_strand_id
1 'polypeptide(L)' 'ERVHRCDSCGHIEPRDTASAKVIENRGKNAVGLTVLENARGGDLTGIDRVKLGRSS' A
#
# COMPACT_ATOMS: atom_id res chain seq x y z
N GLU A 1 12.99 4.21 -16.20
CA GLU A 1 11.69 3.56 -15.93
C GLU A 1 11.58 3.25 -14.44
N ARG A 2 10.46 3.57 -13.77
CA ARG A 2 10.27 3.30 -12.33
C ARG A 2 9.50 1.98 -12.17
N VAL A 3 10.20 0.92 -11.75
CA VAL A 3 9.60 -0.41 -11.52
C VAL A 3 9.37 -0.67 -10.03
N HIS A 4 8.29 -1.38 -9.70
CA HIS A 4 8.08 -2.03 -8.42
C HIS A 4 8.68 -3.45 -8.48
N ARG A 5 9.36 -3.85 -7.41
CA ARG A 5 9.86 -5.21 -7.20
C ARG A 5 9.35 -5.65 -5.84
N CYS A 6 8.60 -6.74 -5.82
CA CYS A 6 8.10 -7.31 -4.57
C CYS A 6 9.20 -8.18 -3.95
N ASP A 7 9.67 -7.81 -2.76
CA ASP A 7 10.71 -8.55 -2.04
C ASP A 7 10.21 -9.91 -1.50
N SER A 8 8.90 -10.11 -1.42
CA SER A 8 8.30 -11.35 -0.89
C SER A 8 8.10 -12.43 -1.94
N CYS A 9 7.65 -12.07 -3.15
CA CYS A 9 7.32 -13.04 -4.21
C CYS A 9 8.13 -12.85 -5.50
N GLY A 10 8.98 -11.82 -5.57
CA GLY A 10 9.81 -11.53 -6.75
C GLY A 10 9.04 -10.94 -7.93
N HIS A 11 7.75 -10.61 -7.79
CA HIS A 11 6.96 -9.99 -8.86
C HIS A 11 7.54 -8.63 -9.25
N ILE A 12 7.61 -8.37 -10.56
CA ILE A 12 8.11 -7.11 -11.13
C ILE A 12 7.05 -6.52 -12.04
N GLU A 13 6.73 -5.25 -11.83
CA GLU A 13 5.79 -4.50 -12.66
C GLU A 13 6.11 -3.00 -12.64
N PRO A 14 5.57 -2.19 -13.58
CA PRO A 14 5.70 -0.74 -13.50
C PRO A 14 5.11 -0.20 -12.20
N ARG A 15 5.78 0.78 -11.58
CA ARG A 15 5.35 1.33 -10.28
C ARG A 15 3.94 1.92 -10.32
N ASP A 16 3.58 2.57 -11.43
CA ASP A 16 2.27 3.19 -11.58
C ASP A 16 1.16 2.12 -11.68
N THR A 17 1.45 1.00 -12.35
CA THR A 17 0.55 -0.16 -12.41
C THR A 17 0.35 -0.80 -11.04
N ALA A 18 1.44 -1.03 -10.29
CA ALA A 18 1.35 -1.54 -8.91
C ALA A 18 0.50 -0.61 -8.02
N SER A 19 0.72 0.70 -8.14
CA SER A 19 0.00 1.71 -7.35
C SER A 19 -1.50 1.72 -7.67
N ALA A 20 -1.87 1.64 -8.96
CA ALA A 20 -3.26 1.58 -9.37
C ALA A 20 -3.98 0.34 -8.80
N LYS A 21 -3.34 -0.84 -8.87
CA LYS A 21 -3.88 -2.09 -8.30
C LYS A 21 -4.09 -2.01 -6.79
N VAL A 22 -3.16 -1.38 -6.05
CA VAL A 22 -3.31 -1.20 -4.59
C VAL A 22 -4.53 -0.34 -4.26
N ILE A 23 -4.74 0.76 -5.00
CA ILE A 23 -5.91 1.65 -4.81
C ILE A 23 -7.20 0.88 -5.12
N GLU A 24 -7.25 0.17 -6.25
CA GLU A 24 -8.40 -0.62 -6.66
C GLU A 24 -8.77 -1.68 -5.61
N ASN A 25 -7.79 -2.47 -5.16
CA ASN A 25 -8.01 -3.54 -4.19
C ASN A 25 -8.46 -3.00 -2.83
N ARG A 26 -7.95 -1.83 -2.41
CA ARG A 26 -8.46 -1.15 -1.21
C ARG A 26 -9.90 -0.74 -1.37
N GLY A 27 -10.27 -0.18 -2.52
CA GLY A 27 -11.65 0.14 -2.84
C GLY A 27 -12.55 -1.09 -2.75
N LYS A 28 -12.18 -2.18 -3.42
CA LYS A 28 -12.90 -3.47 -3.38
C LYS A 28 -13.06 -4.02 -1.97
N ASN A 29 -12.00 -3.99 -1.16
CA ASN A 29 -12.03 -4.48 0.22
C ASN A 29 -12.83 -3.58 1.17
N ALA A 30 -12.98 -2.30 0.85
CA ALA A 30 -13.78 -1.36 1.65
C ALA A 30 -15.29 -1.44 1.33
N VAL A 31 -15.67 -1.98 0.16
CA VAL A 31 -17.09 -2.12 -0.23
C VAL A 31 -17.81 -3.04 0.77
N GLY A 32 -18.89 -2.52 1.37
CA GLY A 32 -19.74 -3.27 2.29
C GLY A 32 -19.28 -3.27 3.76
N LEU A 33 -18.13 -2.67 4.07
CA LEU A 33 -17.69 -2.45 5.44
C LEU A 33 -18.00 -1.01 5.87
N THR A 34 -18.53 -0.83 7.08
CA THR A 34 -18.58 0.50 7.70
C THR A 34 -17.15 0.92 8.00
N VAL A 35 -16.65 1.89 7.23
CA VAL A 35 -15.36 2.52 7.47
C VAL A 35 -15.50 3.33 8.77
N LEU A 36 -15.12 2.72 9.90
CA LEU A 36 -15.20 3.33 11.24
C LEU A 36 -14.37 4.61 11.34
N GLU A 37 -13.28 4.70 10.56
CA GLU A 37 -12.44 5.88 10.49
C GLU A 37 -11.85 6.03 9.09
N ASN A 38 -11.86 7.24 8.54
CA ASN A 38 -11.17 7.52 7.28
C ASN A 38 -9.68 7.21 7.44
N ALA A 39 -9.09 6.50 6.49
CA ALA A 39 -7.64 6.32 6.46
C ALA A 39 -6.94 7.69 6.39
N ARG A 40 -6.00 7.96 7.31
CA ARG A 40 -5.27 9.24 7.38
C ARG A 40 -3.77 9.01 7.26
N GLY A 41 -3.08 9.90 6.53
CA GLY A 41 -1.62 9.91 6.48
C GLY A 41 -1.02 8.70 5.73
N GLY A 42 -0.03 8.03 6.35
CA GLY A 42 0.78 6.97 5.74
C GLY A 42 -0.04 5.79 5.19
N ASP A 43 -1.21 5.53 5.77
CA ASP A 43 -2.15 4.49 5.34
C ASP A 43 -2.58 4.67 3.88
N LEU A 44 -2.66 5.91 3.40
CA LEU A 44 -3.01 6.25 2.02
C LEU A 44 -1.84 6.09 1.04
N THR A 45 -0.60 6.10 1.53
CA THR A 45 0.60 6.19 0.70
C THR A 45 1.08 4.84 0.15
N GLY A 46 0.49 3.73 0.59
CA GLY A 46 0.87 2.38 0.16
C GLY A 46 2.23 1.92 0.70
N ILE A 47 2.76 2.62 1.71
CA ILE A 47 4.02 2.31 2.37
C ILE A 47 3.67 1.95 3.81
N ASP A 48 3.92 0.71 4.23
CA ASP A 48 4.03 0.43 5.66
C ASP A 48 5.22 1.24 6.17
N ARG A 49 4.95 2.23 7.04
CA ARG A 49 6.01 2.97 7.71
C ARG A 49 6.73 1.97 8.59
N VAL A 50 7.80 1.35 8.07
CA VAL A 50 8.71 0.51 8.85
C VAL A 50 9.05 1.33 10.08
N LYS A 51 8.57 0.90 11.26
CA LYS A 51 8.97 1.50 12.52
C LYS A 51 10.47 1.26 12.61
N LEU A 52 11.28 2.26 12.25
CA LEU A 52 12.67 2.30 12.65
C LEU A 52 12.64 2.32 14.18
N GLY A 53 12.90 1.17 14.79
CA GLY A 53 13.11 1.08 16.21
C GLY A 53 14.24 2.04 16.57
N ARG A 54 13.91 3.13 17.27
CA ARG A 54 14.89 3.88 18.03
C ARG A 54 14.98 3.18 19.37
N SER A 55 15.92 2.25 19.48
CA SER A 55 16.47 1.86 20.76
C SER A 55 17.29 3.04 21.29
N SER A 56 16.79 3.68 22.35
CA SER A 56 17.57 4.44 23.32
C SER A 56 16.84 4.39 24.64
#